data_AF-A0A3D5I238-F1
#
_entry.id   AF-A0A3D5I238-F1
#
_cell.length_a   1.000
_cell.length_b   1.000
_cell.length_c   1.000
_cell.angle_alpha   90.00
_cell.angle_beta   90.00
_cell.angle_gamma   90.00
#
_symmetry.space_group_name_H-M   'P 1'
#
loop_
_entity.id
_entity.type
_entity.pdbx_description
1 polymer ?
#
loop_
_entity_poly.entity_id
_entity_poly.type
_entity_poly.pdbx_seq_one_letter_code
_entity_poly.pdbx_strand_id
1 'polypeptide(L)'
;MRSVLMGVAGILLVAPMPGLAQKEIPKAAGHDQCPLGYVNTLGTTCVSPVDYEVAPTHGQACKPGWMNIGAGYCKKKKGPLGIF
;
A
#
# COMPACT_ATOMS: atom_id res chain seq x y z
N MET A 1 -28.97 -8.08 42.58
CA MET A 1 -28.47 -6.81 42.01
C MET A 1 -27.00 -6.98 41.71
N ARG A 2 -26.56 -6.51 40.52
CA ARG A 2 -25.16 -6.21 40.12
C ARG A 2 -24.23 -7.44 40.00
N SER A 3 -23.47 -7.67 38.92
CA SER A 3 -22.93 -6.76 37.90
C SER A 3 -22.70 -7.53 36.60
N VAL A 4 -23.16 -6.97 35.48
CA VAL A 4 -22.71 -7.37 34.15
C VAL A 4 -21.42 -6.59 33.89
N LEU A 5 -20.27 -7.27 33.89
CA LEU A 5 -19.04 -6.69 33.35
C LEU A 5 -19.17 -6.67 31.82
N MET A 6 -19.52 -5.50 31.28
CA MET A 6 -19.35 -5.22 29.85
C MET A 6 -17.85 -5.14 29.53
N GLY A 7 -17.35 -6.17 28.86
CA GLY A 7 -16.06 -6.12 28.18
C GLY A 7 -16.16 -5.21 26.97
N VAL A 8 -15.46 -4.07 27.00
CA VAL A 8 -15.31 -3.19 25.83
C VAL A 8 -14.26 -3.82 24.92
N ALA A 9 -14.71 -4.60 23.94
CA ALA A 9 -13.87 -5.03 22.83
C ALA A 9 -13.63 -3.82 21.92
N GLY A 10 -12.44 -3.21 22.03
CA GLY A 10 -12.02 -2.14 21.13
C GLY A 10 -11.72 -2.71 19.74
N ILE A 11 -12.62 -2.48 18.78
CA ILE A 11 -12.31 -2.65 17.36
C ILE A 11 -11.30 -1.55 16.99
N LEU A 12 -10.04 -1.95 16.76
CA LEU A 12 -9.04 -1.10 16.13
C LEU A 12 -9.43 -0.91 14.66
N LEU A 13 -10.12 0.20 14.35
CA LEU A 13 -10.39 0.64 12.99
C LEU A 13 -9.06 1.05 12.33
N VAL A 14 -8.44 0.13 11.60
CA VAL A 14 -7.33 0.45 10.69
C VAL A 14 -7.91 1.24 9.52
N ALA A 15 -7.95 2.57 9.66
CA ALA A 15 -8.30 3.45 8.56
C ALA A 15 -7.28 3.25 7.42
N PRO A 16 -7.71 3.06 6.16
CA PRO A 16 -6.79 3.02 5.03
C PRO A 16 -6.11 4.39 4.95
N MET A 17 -4.83 4.44 5.30
CA MET A 17 -4.05 5.66 5.16
C MET A 17 -4.08 6.07 3.68
N PRO A 18 -4.46 7.32 3.36
CA PRO A 18 -4.31 7.82 1.99
C PRO A 18 -2.84 7.61 1.61
N GLY A 19 -2.59 7.03 0.43
CA GLY A 19 -1.22 6.77 0.00
C GLY A 19 -0.56 8.12 -0.21
N LEU A 20 0.27 8.54 0.74
CA LEU A 20 1.15 9.67 0.49
C LEU A 20 2.03 9.27 -0.67
N ALA A 21 2.33 10.19 -1.58
CA ALA A 21 3.27 9.90 -2.64
C ALA A 21 4.59 9.43 -1.99
N GLN A 22 4.92 8.15 -2.15
CA GLN A 22 5.99 7.48 -1.42
C GLN A 22 7.21 7.35 -2.32
N LYS A 23 8.28 8.05 -1.92
CA LYS A 23 9.61 7.88 -2.52
C LYS A 23 10.20 6.51 -2.19
N GLU A 24 10.00 6.04 -0.95
CA GLU A 24 10.49 4.77 -0.44
C GLU A 24 9.32 3.95 0.12
N ILE A 25 9.31 2.65 -0.20
CA ILE A 25 8.33 1.68 0.30
C ILE A 25 9.05 0.41 0.76
N PRO A 26 8.50 -0.33 1.73
CA PRO A 26 8.98 -1.68 2.01
C PRO A 26 8.71 -2.61 0.82
N LYS A 27 9.41 -3.74 0.75
CA LYS A 27 8.97 -4.85 -0.11
C LYS A 27 7.66 -5.43 0.42
N ALA A 28 6.78 -5.83 -0.50
CA ALA A 28 5.55 -6.50 -0.11
C ALA A 28 5.87 -7.88 0.48
N ALA A 29 5.10 -8.30 1.47
CA ALA A 29 5.24 -9.63 2.05
C ALA A 29 5.12 -10.72 0.97
N GLY A 30 6.07 -11.66 0.95
CA GLY A 30 6.12 -12.72 -0.05
C GLY A 30 6.67 -12.31 -1.42
N HIS A 31 7.22 -11.09 -1.55
CA HIS A 31 7.84 -10.61 -2.78
C HIS A 31 9.31 -10.19 -2.56
N ASP A 32 10.23 -10.76 -3.34
CA ASP A 32 11.65 -10.41 -3.30
C ASP A 32 12.02 -9.23 -4.22
N GLN A 33 11.12 -8.87 -5.12
CA GLN A 33 11.32 -7.83 -6.13
C GLN A 33 10.64 -6.51 -5.73
N CYS A 34 11.19 -5.40 -6.23
CA CYS A 34 10.51 -4.10 -6.15
C CYS A 34 9.50 -3.96 -7.29
N PRO A 35 8.41 -3.20 -7.06
CA PRO A 35 7.45 -2.93 -8.12
C PRO A 35 8.04 -2.02 -9.20
N LEU A 36 7.38 -1.98 -10.36
CA LEU A 36 7.81 -1.17 -11.50
C LEU A 36 7.98 0.30 -11.10
N GLY A 37 9.12 0.87 -11.49
CA GLY A 37 9.50 2.25 -11.16
C GLY A 37 10.26 2.41 -9.83
N TYR A 38 10.44 1.32 -9.07
CA TYR A 38 11.24 1.32 -7.85
C TYR A 38 12.49 0.44 -7.99
N VAL A 39 13.59 0.86 -7.36
CA VAL A 39 14.86 0.14 -7.27
C VAL A 39 15.09 -0.39 -5.86
N ASN A 40 15.67 -1.57 -5.74
CA ASN A 40 15.95 -2.19 -4.45
C ASN A 40 17.11 -1.48 -3.74
N THR A 41 16.87 -0.97 -2.53
CA THR A 41 17.88 -0.41 -1.64
C THR A 41 18.18 -1.41 -0.53
N LEU A 42 19.31 -2.11 -0.66
CA LEU A 42 19.88 -3.00 0.37
C LEU A 42 18.89 -4.00 1.02
N GLY A 43 17.91 -4.47 0.24
CA GLY A 43 17.23 -5.74 0.48
C GLY A 43 15.78 -5.63 0.97
N THR A 44 15.44 -4.67 1.84
CA THR A 44 14.11 -4.62 2.48
C THR A 44 13.22 -3.50 1.95
N THR A 45 13.81 -2.49 1.31
CA THR A 45 13.08 -1.34 0.79
C THR A 45 13.31 -1.11 -0.69
N CYS A 46 12.40 -0.35 -1.27
CA CYS A 46 12.30 -0.03 -2.68
C CYS A 46 12.18 1.47 -2.81
N VAL A 47 13.02 2.10 -3.62
CA VAL A 47 13.08 3.55 -3.79
C VAL A 47 12.77 3.94 -5.24
N SER A 48 11.95 4.96 -5.44
CA SER A 48 11.65 5.53 -6.76
C SER A 48 12.27 6.93 -6.89
N PRO A 49 12.77 7.30 -8.08
CA PRO A 49 13.18 8.68 -8.35
C PRO A 49 11.98 9.65 -8.37
N VAL A 50 10.76 9.12 -8.54
CA VAL A 50 9.50 9.89 -8.63
C VAL A 50 8.57 9.53 -7.47
N ASP A 51 7.92 10.53 -6.88
CA ASP A 51 6.96 10.31 -5.79
C ASP A 51 5.62 9.82 -6.35
N TYR A 52 5.34 8.53 -6.17
CA TYR A 52 4.08 7.89 -6.55
C TYR A 52 3.26 7.52 -5.33
N GLU A 53 1.95 7.77 -5.39
CA GLU A 53 1.02 7.22 -4.42
C GLU A 53 0.81 5.73 -4.73
N VAL A 54 1.29 4.86 -3.85
CA VAL A 54 1.19 3.40 -3.98
C VAL A 54 0.53 2.77 -2.75
N ALA A 55 -0.07 1.60 -2.97
CA ALA A 55 -0.73 0.82 -1.93
C ALA A 55 -0.48 -0.68 -2.15
N PRO A 56 -0.24 -1.45 -1.08
CA PRO A 56 -0.12 -2.90 -1.17
C PRO A 56 -1.43 -3.55 -1.64
N THR A 57 -1.32 -4.60 -2.45
CA THR A 57 -2.46 -5.35 -2.99
C THR A 57 -3.06 -6.32 -1.97
N HIS A 58 -2.23 -6.85 -1.06
CA HIS A 58 -2.57 -7.96 -0.17
C HIS A 58 -3.20 -9.15 -0.91
N GLY A 59 -2.70 -9.45 -2.12
CA GLY A 59 -3.23 -10.52 -2.98
C GLY A 59 -4.54 -10.20 -3.68
N GLN A 60 -5.09 -9.00 -3.51
CA GLN A 60 -6.34 -8.56 -4.13
C GLN A 60 -6.08 -7.74 -5.41
N ALA A 61 -7.12 -7.60 -6.23
CA ALA A 61 -7.07 -6.70 -7.38
C ALA A 61 -6.94 -5.23 -6.93
N CYS A 62 -6.31 -4.40 -7.77
CA CYS A 62 -6.21 -2.97 -7.51
C CYS A 62 -7.59 -2.30 -7.52
N LYS A 63 -7.78 -1.31 -6.64
CA LYS A 63 -9.00 -0.51 -6.58
C LYS A 63 -9.23 0.26 -7.90
N PRO A 64 -10.48 0.63 -8.23
CA PRO A 64 -10.75 1.52 -9.35
C PRO A 64 -9.92 2.82 -9.25
N GLY A 65 -9.35 3.25 -10.38
CA GLY A 65 -8.42 4.40 -10.40
C GLY A 65 -6.97 4.07 -10.02
N TRP A 66 -6.66 2.80 -9.74
CA TRP A 66 -5.31 2.30 -9.49
C TRP A 66 -4.89 1.33 -10.60
N MET A 67 -3.58 1.16 -10.77
CA MET A 67 -2.98 0.21 -11.70
C MET A 67 -2.04 -0.74 -10.97
N ASN A 68 -2.05 -2.01 -11.35
CA ASN A 68 -1.11 -3.00 -10.83
C ASN A 68 0.29 -2.68 -11.38
N ILE A 69 1.29 -2.57 -10.49
CA ILE A 69 2.68 -2.29 -10.84
C ILE A 69 3.63 -3.45 -10.51
N GLY A 70 3.07 -4.64 -10.25
CA GLY A 70 3.81 -5.83 -9.86
C GLY A 70 4.21 -5.84 -8.38
N ALA A 71 4.86 -6.94 -7.97
CA ALA A 71 5.45 -7.13 -6.65
C ALA A 71 4.53 -6.77 -5.45
N GLY A 72 3.24 -7.06 -5.57
CA GLY A 72 2.28 -6.82 -4.49
C GLY A 72 1.87 -5.36 -4.30
N TYR A 73 2.08 -4.47 -5.29
CA TYR A 73 1.69 -3.07 -5.22
C TYR A 73 0.77 -2.59 -6.35
N CYS A 74 -0.06 -1.61 -6.01
CA CYS A 74 -0.85 -0.80 -6.91
C CYS A 74 -0.35 0.65 -6.87
N LYS A 75 -0.39 1.35 -8.00
CA LYS A 75 -0.13 2.79 -8.11
C LYS A 75 -1.40 3.54 -8.48
N LYS A 76 -1.63 4.71 -7.89
CA LYS A 76 -2.74 5.58 -8.28
C LYS A 76 -2.48 6.20 -9.64
N LYS A 77 -3.47 6.14 -10.52
CA LYS A 77 -3.40 6.79 -11.83
C LYS A 77 -3.46 8.31 -11.63
N LYS A 78 -2.53 9.05 -12.23
CA LYS A 78 -2.65 10.51 -12.39
C LYS A 78 -3.29 10.76 -13.76
N GLY A 79 -4.39 11.51 -13.78
CA GLY A 79 -5.14 11.82 -14.99
C GLY A 79 -5.94 10.65 -15.60
N PRO A 80 -6.82 10.92 -16.57
CA PRO A 80 -7.70 9.92 -17.21
C PRO A 80 -6.95 8.82 -17.97
N LEU A 81 -5.67 9.05 -18.30
CA LEU A 81 -4.85 8.15 -19.13
C LEU A 81 -3.71 7.47 -18.36
N GLY A 82 -3.48 7.77 -17.07
CA GLY A 82 -2.37 7.19 -16.30
C GLY A 82 -0.97 7.64 -16.76
N ILE A 83 -0.89 8.70 -17.57
CA ILE A 83 0.33 9.34 -18.04
C ILE A 83 0.24 10.82 -17.61
N PHE A 84 1.40 11.38 -17.24
CA PHE A 84 1.57 12.76 -16.78
C PHE A 84 0.94 13.80 -17.71
#